data_AF-A0A931T1G3-F1
#
_entry.id   AF-A0A931T1G3-F1
#
_cell.length_a   1.000
_cell.length_b   1.000
_cell.length_c   1.000
_cell.angle_alpha   90.00
_cell.angle_beta   90.00
_cell.angle_gamma   90.00
#
_symmetry.space_group_name_H-M   'P 1'
#
loop_
_entity.id
_entity.type
_entity.pdbx_description
1 polymer ?
#
loop_
_entity_poly.entity_id
_entity_poly.type
_entity_poly.pdbx_seq_one_letter_code
_entity_poly.pdbx_strand_id
1 'polypeptide(L)'
;MTRKTQVTALAQRTLAFAAALLCVLSPLSAAEPFDYFVNSWQVIGLKDYNDGTRITPQNELLLGDKSKLRLSCGPSPTPLSRQQTKTLLDGWLPIILLQTETGGVRYEFTLWATPLPTVKDWRAAFHWPTEGENFLNWIKVKATNLGRSPTGAHVRLDRLGTNTAALAQWRVKLPPRKSAETAFRVPFVAVSRAGTFDAEDAGVWLKRTARFWRDLLDQGAHIAVPCEKVTQALRAAHVCQFIANDHGVLHGGEGFYDEFYIRDGGYQILELEEAGLWDAAAKAMDAYLRAQRPDGRFETQKDQFDANGQALWVLWQYWQITGDRDWLRRAYPQMRRAVEWIKKARREASSDSPFAGVLPTAPADGEFLWDAKHHIVGYDLWNLRGLLCTADAARALD
;
A
#
# COMPACT_ATOMS: atom_id res chain seq x y z
N MET A 1 51.78 48.19 -15.93
CA MET A 1 50.83 47.66 -16.93
C MET A 1 51.43 46.40 -17.55
N THR A 2 50.83 45.21 -17.35
CA THR A 2 51.05 43.89 -18.02
C THR A 2 51.09 42.69 -17.06
N ARG A 3 50.08 42.53 -16.18
CA ARG A 3 49.86 41.24 -15.46
C ARG A 3 48.39 40.90 -15.14
N LYS A 4 47.42 41.67 -15.64
CA LYS A 4 45.98 41.41 -15.40
C LYS A 4 45.23 40.79 -16.57
N THR A 5 45.86 40.59 -17.73
CA THR A 5 45.16 40.17 -18.96
C THR A 5 45.29 38.68 -19.31
N GLN A 6 46.15 37.91 -18.62
CA GLN A 6 46.36 36.48 -18.92
C GLN A 6 45.51 35.52 -18.07
N VAL A 7 44.96 35.96 -16.94
CA VAL A 7 44.15 35.09 -16.06
C VAL A 7 42.72 34.92 -16.57
N THR A 8 42.19 35.91 -17.32
CA THR A 8 40.82 35.89 -17.85
C THR A 8 40.64 34.93 -19.04
N ALA A 9 41.69 34.70 -19.83
CA ALA A 9 41.62 33.82 -21.01
C ALA A 9 41.64 32.32 -20.65
N LEU A 10 42.26 31.94 -19.53
CA LEU A 10 42.33 30.54 -19.09
C LEU A 10 41.01 30.10 -18.42
N ALA A 11 40.35 31.01 -17.69
CA ALA A 11 39.06 30.76 -17.04
C ALA A 11 37.90 30.60 -18.05
N GLN A 12 37.92 31.33 -19.17
CA GLN A 12 36.89 31.18 -20.22
C GLN A 12 37.05 29.88 -21.03
N ARG A 13 38.27 29.33 -21.14
CA ARG A 13 38.49 28.05 -21.85
C ARG A 13 38.15 26.82 -21.00
N THR A 14 38.21 26.92 -19.67
CA THR A 14 37.79 25.84 -18.76
C THR A 14 36.27 25.76 -18.61
N LEU A 15 35.55 26.90 -18.64
CA LEU A 15 34.08 26.89 -18.67
C LEU A 15 33.51 26.29 -19.97
N ALA A 16 34.17 26.51 -21.11
CA ALA A 16 33.73 25.94 -22.39
C ALA A 16 33.90 24.40 -22.45
N PHE A 17 34.93 23.85 -21.80
CA PHE A 17 35.14 22.39 -21.72
C PHE A 17 34.22 21.71 -20.69
N ALA A 18 33.82 22.39 -19.62
CA ALA A 18 32.83 21.89 -18.67
C ALA A 18 31.40 21.91 -19.26
N ALA A 19 31.07 22.93 -20.07
CA ALA A 19 29.78 22.99 -20.77
C ALA A 19 29.67 21.95 -21.91
N ALA A 20 30.79 21.58 -22.56
CA ALA A 20 30.80 20.56 -23.60
C ALA A 20 30.71 19.11 -23.06
N LEU A 21 31.05 18.86 -21.78
CA LEU A 21 30.88 17.55 -21.15
C LEU A 21 29.51 17.32 -20.51
N LEU A 22 28.68 18.38 -20.36
CA LEU A 22 27.36 18.31 -19.74
C LEU A 22 26.20 18.07 -20.73
N CYS A 23 26.49 17.90 -22.03
CA CYS A 23 25.46 17.71 -23.07
C CYS A 23 25.58 16.40 -23.86
N VAL A 24 26.16 15.36 -23.27
CA VAL A 24 25.89 13.96 -23.68
C VAL A 24 25.14 13.23 -22.57
N LEU A 25 24.23 13.94 -21.90
CA LEU A 25 23.04 13.27 -21.39
C LEU A 25 22.17 13.01 -22.62
N SER A 26 22.45 11.89 -23.30
CA SER A 26 21.38 11.18 -24.01
C SER A 26 20.16 11.24 -23.09
N PRO A 27 18.95 11.58 -23.59
CA PRO A 27 17.76 11.40 -22.76
C PRO A 27 17.88 9.98 -22.23
N LEU A 28 17.99 9.84 -20.90
CA LEU A 28 17.94 8.54 -20.26
C LEU A 28 16.71 7.91 -20.88
N SER A 29 16.93 6.92 -21.76
CA SER A 29 15.84 6.18 -22.38
C SER A 29 14.89 5.85 -21.25
N ALA A 30 13.60 6.14 -21.41
CA ALA A 30 12.61 5.75 -20.42
C ALA A 30 12.96 4.33 -19.99
N ALA A 31 13.30 4.17 -18.70
CA ALA A 31 13.83 2.91 -18.21
C ALA A 31 12.82 1.81 -18.59
N GLU A 32 13.32 0.64 -18.98
CA GLU A 32 12.42 -0.47 -19.31
C GLU A 32 11.44 -0.68 -18.14
N PRO A 33 10.15 -0.98 -18.43
CA PRO A 33 9.18 -1.29 -17.40
C PRO A 33 9.74 -2.31 -16.41
N PHE A 34 9.71 -1.96 -15.13
CA PHE A 34 10.34 -2.74 -14.07
C PHE A 34 9.35 -2.97 -12.93
N ASP A 35 9.41 -4.16 -12.35
CA ASP A 35 8.76 -4.53 -11.10
C ASP A 35 9.82 -5.16 -10.18
N TYR A 36 9.74 -4.87 -8.88
CA TYR A 36 10.69 -5.39 -7.89
C TYR A 36 10.55 -6.90 -7.69
N PHE A 37 9.37 -7.46 -7.99
CA PHE A 37 9.06 -8.86 -7.69
C PHE A 37 8.99 -9.71 -8.96
N VAL A 38 9.74 -10.82 -8.97
CA VAL A 38 9.64 -11.85 -10.03
C VAL A 38 8.26 -12.51 -10.04
N ASN A 39 7.62 -12.63 -8.87
CA ASN A 39 6.27 -13.17 -8.68
C ASN A 39 5.31 -12.05 -8.25
N SER A 40 5.19 -11.04 -9.10
CA SER A 40 4.46 -9.79 -8.81
C SER A 40 2.98 -10.03 -8.52
N TRP A 41 2.60 -9.78 -7.27
CA TRP A 41 1.24 -9.55 -6.83
C TRP A 41 1.04 -8.04 -6.68
N GLN A 42 -0.05 -7.53 -7.23
CA GLN A 42 -0.42 -6.12 -7.12
C GLN A 42 -1.86 -5.99 -6.63
N VAL A 43 -2.24 -4.82 -6.14
CA VAL A 43 -3.59 -4.55 -5.65
C VAL A 43 -4.12 -3.26 -6.26
N ILE A 44 -5.41 -3.26 -6.59
CA ILE A 44 -6.20 -2.05 -6.83
C ILE A 44 -7.30 -2.00 -5.77
N GLY A 45 -7.48 -0.84 -5.14
CA GLY A 45 -8.37 -0.70 -4.00
C GLY A 45 -8.68 0.76 -3.68
N LEU A 46 -9.44 0.94 -2.61
CA LEU A 46 -9.88 2.22 -2.08
C LEU A 46 -9.28 2.41 -0.68
N LYS A 47 -9.23 3.64 -0.19
CA LYS A 47 -8.67 3.93 1.14
C LYS A 47 -9.63 3.41 2.21
N ASP A 48 -9.08 2.63 3.14
CA ASP A 48 -9.78 2.14 4.31
C ASP A 48 -10.94 1.17 4.01
N TYR A 49 -10.96 0.48 2.87
CA TYR A 49 -11.99 -0.53 2.54
C TYR A 49 -11.53 -1.92 3.00
N ASN A 50 -12.45 -2.76 3.46
CA ASN A 50 -12.15 -4.14 3.91
C ASN A 50 -11.59 -5.07 2.81
N ASP A 51 -11.75 -4.69 1.55
CA ASP A 51 -11.39 -5.55 0.43
C ASP A 51 -10.66 -4.75 -0.66
N GLY A 52 -9.64 -5.40 -1.24
CA GLY A 52 -8.94 -4.94 -2.44
C GLY A 52 -8.96 -6.02 -3.53
N THR A 53 -8.96 -5.61 -4.80
CA THR A 53 -8.82 -6.56 -5.91
C THR A 53 -7.35 -6.85 -6.16
N ARG A 54 -6.95 -8.08 -5.84
CA ARG A 54 -5.61 -8.60 -6.13
C ARG A 54 -5.47 -8.93 -7.61
N ILE A 55 -4.29 -8.64 -8.14
CA ILE A 55 -3.88 -8.99 -9.50
C ILE A 55 -2.70 -9.96 -9.39
N THR A 56 -2.92 -11.16 -9.91
CA THR A 56 -1.99 -12.27 -9.80
C THR A 56 -0.72 -12.05 -10.65
N PRO A 57 0.33 -12.86 -10.42
CA PRO A 57 1.47 -12.95 -11.31
C PRO A 57 1.09 -13.25 -12.77
N GLN A 58 -0.04 -13.92 -13.01
CA GLN A 58 -0.59 -14.21 -14.34
C GLN A 58 -1.45 -13.07 -14.91
N ASN A 59 -1.53 -11.91 -14.23
CA ASN A 59 -2.40 -10.78 -14.59
C ASN A 59 -3.91 -11.11 -14.53
N GLU A 60 -4.30 -12.02 -13.64
CA GLU A 60 -5.71 -12.35 -13.37
C GLU A 60 -6.21 -11.51 -12.19
N LEU A 61 -7.45 -11.00 -12.25
CA LEU A 61 -8.06 -10.26 -11.14
C LEU A 61 -8.83 -11.23 -10.24
N LEU A 62 -8.62 -11.17 -8.92
CA LEU A 62 -9.41 -11.93 -7.94
C LEU A 62 -10.59 -11.09 -7.44
N LEU A 63 -11.79 -11.67 -7.51
CA LEU A 63 -13.03 -11.04 -7.04
C LEU A 63 -13.46 -11.57 -5.67
N GLY A 64 -14.47 -10.95 -5.05
CA GLY A 64 -14.93 -11.30 -3.70
C GLY A 64 -15.50 -12.72 -3.57
N ASP A 65 -15.96 -13.31 -4.67
CA ASP A 65 -16.39 -14.73 -4.73
C ASP A 65 -15.22 -15.71 -4.95
N LYS A 66 -13.97 -15.24 -4.86
CA LYS A 66 -12.74 -15.98 -5.14
C LYS A 66 -12.59 -16.45 -6.59
N SER A 67 -13.52 -16.07 -7.48
CA SER A 67 -13.35 -16.29 -8.91
C SER A 67 -12.23 -15.41 -9.46
N LYS A 68 -11.64 -15.84 -10.57
CA LYS A 68 -10.59 -15.11 -11.25
C LYS A 68 -11.08 -14.60 -12.60
N LEU A 69 -10.74 -13.37 -12.94
CA LEU A 69 -10.93 -12.84 -14.28
C LEU A 69 -9.63 -12.94 -15.06
N ARG A 70 -9.69 -13.58 -16.23
CA ARG A 70 -8.56 -13.73 -17.14
C ARG A 70 -8.72 -12.82 -18.34
N LEU A 71 -7.70 -12.02 -18.60
CA LEU A 71 -7.59 -11.19 -19.80
C LEU A 71 -6.83 -11.95 -20.90
N SER A 72 -7.40 -11.99 -22.10
CA SER A 72 -6.76 -12.55 -23.28
C SER A 72 -6.86 -11.58 -24.46
N CYS A 73 -5.85 -11.51 -25.32
CA CYS A 73 -5.88 -10.61 -26.49
C CYS A 73 -5.17 -11.19 -27.72
N GLY A 74 -5.46 -10.61 -28.89
CA GLY A 74 -4.88 -10.99 -30.18
C GLY A 74 -5.86 -11.70 -31.13
N PRO A 75 -5.43 -11.97 -32.39
CA PRO A 75 -6.29 -12.57 -33.41
C PRO A 75 -6.89 -13.92 -32.98
N SER A 76 -6.06 -14.74 -32.34
CA SER A 76 -6.46 -15.85 -31.49
C SER A 76 -6.16 -15.44 -30.06
N PRO A 77 -7.17 -15.10 -29.22
CA PRO A 77 -6.91 -14.52 -27.91
C PRO A 77 -6.05 -15.41 -27.04
N THR A 78 -4.84 -14.93 -26.74
CA THR A 78 -3.91 -15.58 -25.82
C THR A 78 -3.99 -14.88 -24.46
N PRO A 79 -4.08 -15.62 -23.35
CA PRO A 79 -4.06 -15.03 -22.02
C PRO A 79 -2.81 -14.18 -21.78
N LEU A 80 -2.98 -13.08 -21.04
CA LEU A 80 -1.85 -12.40 -20.42
C LEU A 80 -1.14 -13.36 -19.45
N SER A 81 0.13 -13.09 -19.18
CA SER A 81 0.93 -13.91 -18.28
C SER A 81 1.99 -13.07 -17.57
N ARG A 82 2.84 -13.72 -16.77
CA ARG A 82 3.99 -13.09 -16.11
C ARG A 82 4.97 -12.39 -17.07
N GLN A 83 4.87 -12.62 -18.38
CA GLN A 83 5.70 -11.94 -19.39
C GLN A 83 5.39 -10.43 -19.50
N GLN A 84 4.21 -9.99 -19.06
CA GLN A 84 3.85 -8.58 -19.05
C GLN A 84 4.13 -8.01 -17.66
N THR A 85 5.16 -7.16 -17.58
CA THR A 85 5.50 -6.41 -16.37
C THR A 85 4.39 -5.42 -16.02
N LYS A 86 3.95 -5.44 -14.76
CA LYS A 86 3.02 -4.47 -14.20
C LYS A 86 3.81 -3.21 -13.83
N THR A 87 3.28 -2.05 -14.18
CA THR A 87 3.78 -0.77 -13.68
C THR A 87 2.62 0.02 -13.09
N LEU A 88 2.92 0.97 -12.22
CA LEU A 88 1.94 1.88 -11.64
C LEU A 88 1.94 3.20 -12.41
N LEU A 89 0.78 3.82 -12.59
CA LEU A 89 0.71 5.16 -13.18
C LEU A 89 1.52 6.15 -12.31
N ASP A 90 2.37 6.95 -12.95
CA ASP A 90 3.36 7.82 -12.30
C ASP A 90 4.34 7.09 -11.34
N GLY A 91 4.40 5.75 -11.40
CA GLY A 91 5.24 4.90 -10.56
C GLY A 91 4.65 4.56 -9.18
N TRP A 92 3.50 5.11 -8.79
CA TRP A 92 2.96 4.93 -7.43
C TRP A 92 1.44 4.93 -7.29
N LEU A 93 0.69 5.47 -8.26
CA LEU A 93 -0.78 5.46 -8.19
C LEU A 93 -1.29 4.01 -8.28
N PRO A 94 -2.36 3.63 -7.57
CA PRO A 94 -2.94 2.28 -7.61
C PRO A 94 -3.78 2.10 -8.89
N ILE A 95 -3.13 2.37 -10.02
CA ILE A 95 -3.63 2.30 -11.39
C ILE A 95 -2.56 1.52 -12.15
N ILE A 96 -2.84 0.25 -12.40
CA ILE A 96 -1.87 -0.67 -13.00
C ILE A 96 -1.90 -0.56 -14.51
N LEU A 97 -0.71 -0.53 -15.10
CA LEU A 97 -0.47 -0.45 -16.52
C LEU A 97 0.20 -1.75 -16.99
N LEU A 98 -0.34 -2.31 -18.07
CA LEU A 98 0.23 -3.48 -18.77
C LEU A 98 0.29 -3.19 -20.26
N GLN A 99 1.29 -3.74 -20.94
CA GLN A 99 1.38 -3.67 -22.39
C GLN A 99 1.77 -5.02 -22.98
N THR A 100 1.21 -5.35 -24.15
CA THR A 100 1.69 -6.48 -24.97
C THR A 100 1.48 -6.19 -26.45
N GLU A 101 2.21 -6.90 -27.31
CA GLU A 101 2.08 -6.81 -28.76
C GLU A 101 1.81 -8.20 -29.34
N THR A 102 0.73 -8.33 -30.11
CA THR A 102 0.38 -9.59 -30.78
C THR A 102 -0.44 -9.32 -32.04
N GLY A 103 -0.18 -10.09 -33.11
CA GLY A 103 -0.89 -9.92 -34.39
C GLY A 103 -0.72 -8.55 -35.04
N GLY A 104 0.41 -7.86 -34.80
CA GLY A 104 0.66 -6.51 -35.30
C GLY A 104 -0.13 -5.40 -34.59
N VAL A 105 -0.74 -5.71 -33.45
CA VAL A 105 -1.49 -4.77 -32.61
C VAL A 105 -0.79 -4.64 -31.26
N ARG A 106 -0.58 -3.40 -30.80
CA ARG A 106 -0.21 -3.11 -29.42
C ARG A 106 -1.46 -2.96 -28.57
N TYR A 107 -1.51 -3.67 -27.46
CA TYR A 107 -2.57 -3.59 -26.45
C TYR A 107 -1.99 -2.94 -25.19
N GLU A 108 -2.59 -1.83 -24.77
CA GLU A 108 -2.28 -1.11 -23.54
C GLU A 108 -3.47 -1.28 -22.59
N PHE A 109 -3.25 -1.85 -21.41
CA PHE A 109 -4.28 -2.04 -20.39
C PHE A 109 -4.06 -1.07 -19.24
N THR A 110 -5.15 -0.53 -18.70
CA THR A 110 -5.17 0.29 -17.48
C THR A 110 -6.21 -0.29 -16.54
N LEU A 111 -5.79 -0.69 -15.34
CA LEU A 111 -6.61 -1.37 -14.34
C LEU A 111 -6.67 -0.52 -13.07
N TRP A 112 -7.85 -0.25 -12.53
CA TRP A 112 -8.02 0.52 -11.28
C TRP A 112 -9.36 0.22 -10.63
N ALA A 113 -9.49 0.59 -9.34
CA ALA A 113 -10.73 0.48 -8.58
C ALA A 113 -11.35 1.87 -8.32
N THR A 114 -12.68 1.92 -8.22
CA THR A 114 -13.45 3.10 -7.80
C THR A 114 -14.59 2.68 -6.88
N PRO A 115 -15.15 3.60 -6.08
CA PRO A 115 -16.46 3.36 -5.50
C PRO A 115 -17.47 2.98 -6.59
N LEU A 116 -18.55 2.29 -6.22
CA LEU A 116 -19.62 2.05 -7.17
C LEU A 116 -20.17 3.40 -7.68
N PRO A 117 -20.36 3.60 -8.99
CA PRO A 117 -20.85 4.87 -9.53
C PRO A 117 -22.23 5.35 -9.01
N THR A 118 -22.95 4.50 -8.28
CA THR A 118 -24.23 4.80 -7.62
C THR A 118 -24.11 5.66 -6.35
N VAL A 119 -22.91 5.88 -5.82
CA VAL A 119 -22.69 6.73 -4.64
C VAL A 119 -23.07 8.19 -4.90
N LYS A 120 -23.51 8.90 -3.87
CA LYS A 120 -23.94 10.31 -3.98
C LYS A 120 -22.75 11.26 -4.04
N ASP A 121 -21.75 11.00 -3.21
CA ASP A 121 -20.49 11.74 -3.21
C ASP A 121 -19.34 10.79 -3.52
N TRP A 122 -18.90 10.81 -4.78
CA TRP A 122 -17.80 9.99 -5.22
C TRP A 122 -16.51 10.26 -4.45
N ARG A 123 -16.26 11.50 -4.01
CA ARG A 123 -15.00 11.88 -3.37
C ARG A 123 -14.96 11.33 -1.95
N ALA A 124 -16.05 11.50 -1.21
CA ALA A 124 -16.19 10.92 0.13
C ALA A 124 -16.11 9.39 0.08
N ALA A 125 -16.73 8.75 -0.93
CA ALA A 125 -16.79 7.30 -1.03
C ALA A 125 -15.44 6.59 -1.33
N PHE A 126 -14.37 7.31 -1.68
CA PHE A 126 -13.04 6.70 -1.80
C PHE A 126 -12.40 6.37 -0.44
N HIS A 127 -13.04 6.78 0.66
CA HIS A 127 -12.53 6.73 2.02
C HIS A 127 -13.65 6.29 2.98
N TRP A 128 -13.35 5.39 3.92
CA TRP A 128 -14.28 5.03 4.98
C TRP A 128 -14.46 6.17 6.01
N PRO A 129 -15.67 6.39 6.56
CA PRO A 129 -16.92 5.66 6.31
C PRO A 129 -17.55 5.98 4.95
N THR A 130 -18.03 4.93 4.28
CA THR A 130 -18.59 4.99 2.92
C THR A 130 -20.05 4.54 2.87
N GLU A 131 -20.74 4.82 1.76
CA GLU A 131 -22.14 4.40 1.52
C GLU A 131 -22.26 2.88 1.27
N GLY A 132 -21.15 2.18 1.05
CA GLY A 132 -21.09 0.72 0.97
C GLY A 132 -19.69 0.17 0.65
N GLU A 133 -19.46 -1.09 1.02
CA GLU A 133 -18.15 -1.77 0.92
C GLU A 133 -17.82 -2.30 -0.49
N ASN A 134 -18.81 -2.40 -1.39
CA ASN A 134 -18.55 -2.87 -2.74
C ASN A 134 -17.95 -1.75 -3.61
N PHE A 135 -17.15 -2.14 -4.61
CA PHE A 135 -16.45 -1.23 -5.51
C PHE A 135 -16.39 -1.79 -6.92
N LEU A 136 -16.02 -0.94 -7.88
CA LEU A 136 -15.99 -1.27 -9.30
C LEU A 136 -14.55 -1.39 -9.79
N ASN A 137 -14.21 -2.55 -10.34
CA ASN A 137 -12.96 -2.76 -11.06
C ASN A 137 -13.12 -2.33 -12.52
N TRP A 138 -12.20 -1.50 -12.97
CA TRP A 138 -12.13 -1.02 -14.34
C TRP A 138 -10.97 -1.67 -15.06
N ILE A 139 -11.22 -2.08 -16.31
CA ILE A 139 -10.17 -2.57 -17.22
C ILE A 139 -10.35 -1.81 -18.53
N LYS A 140 -9.61 -0.71 -18.68
CA LYS A 140 -9.54 0.03 -19.95
C LYS A 140 -8.51 -0.63 -20.86
N VAL A 141 -8.84 -0.78 -22.13
CA VAL A 141 -7.93 -1.32 -23.14
C VAL A 141 -7.87 -0.38 -24.33
N LYS A 142 -6.66 -0.01 -24.74
CA LYS A 142 -6.38 0.67 -26.01
C LYS A 142 -5.64 -0.28 -26.93
N ALA A 143 -6.18 -0.51 -28.12
CA ALA A 143 -5.55 -1.32 -29.15
C ALA A 143 -5.10 -0.43 -30.30
N THR A 144 -3.82 -0.49 -30.66
CA THR A 144 -3.21 0.32 -31.72
C THR A 144 -2.65 -0.57 -32.82
N ASN A 145 -3.12 -0.40 -34.05
CA ASN A 145 -2.57 -1.10 -35.21
C ASN A 145 -1.19 -0.53 -35.55
N LEU A 146 -0.15 -1.35 -35.43
CA LEU A 146 1.22 -0.93 -35.75
C LEU A 146 1.56 -1.08 -37.24
N GLY A 147 0.75 -1.81 -37.99
CA GLY A 147 0.98 -2.12 -39.40
C GLY A 147 0.53 -1.03 -40.38
N ARG A 148 0.78 -1.32 -41.67
CA ARG A 148 0.35 -0.52 -42.83
C ARG A 148 -0.95 -1.00 -43.48
N SER A 149 -1.49 -2.14 -43.01
CA SER A 149 -2.73 -2.72 -43.51
C SER A 149 -3.77 -2.81 -42.38
N PRO A 150 -5.07 -2.80 -42.68
CA PRO A 150 -6.10 -3.02 -41.67
C PRO A 150 -5.90 -4.35 -40.95
N THR A 151 -6.05 -4.36 -39.62
CA THR A 151 -5.93 -5.58 -38.79
C THR A 151 -7.07 -5.64 -37.76
N GLY A 152 -7.37 -6.83 -37.27
CA GLY A 152 -8.35 -7.04 -36.22
C GLY A 152 -7.70 -6.96 -34.84
N ALA A 153 -8.33 -6.23 -33.92
CA ALA A 153 -8.04 -6.32 -32.48
C ALA A 153 -9.16 -7.09 -31.78
N HIS A 154 -8.79 -7.95 -30.85
CA HIS A 154 -9.74 -8.76 -30.08
C HIS A 154 -9.23 -8.91 -28.65
N VAL A 155 -10.11 -8.64 -27.70
CA VAL A 155 -9.88 -8.80 -26.26
C VAL A 155 -11.02 -9.62 -25.67
N ARG A 156 -10.69 -10.56 -24.80
CA ARG A 156 -11.64 -11.37 -24.03
C ARG A 156 -11.38 -11.22 -22.55
N LEU A 157 -12.47 -11.16 -21.79
CA LEU A 157 -12.48 -11.25 -20.36
C LEU A 157 -13.28 -12.49 -19.99
N ASP A 158 -12.60 -13.50 -19.47
CA ASP A 158 -13.20 -14.78 -19.10
C ASP A 158 -13.21 -14.93 -17.58
N ARG A 159 -14.30 -15.44 -17.01
CA ARG A 159 -14.35 -15.80 -15.58
C ARG A 159 -13.94 -17.27 -15.44
N LEU A 160 -12.92 -17.53 -14.64
CA LEU A 160 -12.43 -18.88 -14.35
C LEU A 160 -13.19 -19.48 -13.15
N GLY A 161 -13.65 -20.73 -13.31
CA GLY A 161 -14.47 -21.46 -12.33
C GLY A 161 -15.23 -22.63 -13.00
N THR A 162 -16.18 -23.24 -12.30
CA THR A 162 -17.10 -24.24 -12.89
C THR A 162 -18.10 -23.52 -13.81
N ASN A 163 -18.11 -23.89 -15.09
CA ASN A 163 -18.79 -23.22 -16.23
C ASN A 163 -18.10 -21.94 -16.75
N THR A 164 -17.01 -22.15 -17.49
CA THR A 164 -16.20 -21.13 -18.18
C THR A 164 -16.89 -20.57 -19.44
N ALA A 165 -17.83 -19.66 -19.27
CA ALA A 165 -18.27 -18.77 -20.36
C ALA A 165 -17.46 -17.46 -20.36
N ALA A 166 -17.31 -16.84 -21.54
CA ALA A 166 -16.74 -15.50 -21.65
C ALA A 166 -17.66 -14.50 -20.94
N LEU A 167 -17.11 -13.70 -20.01
CA LEU A 167 -17.86 -12.66 -19.31
C LEU A 167 -18.13 -11.48 -20.25
N ALA A 168 -17.11 -11.09 -21.03
CA ALA A 168 -17.22 -10.05 -22.04
C ALA A 168 -16.16 -10.23 -23.14
N GLN A 169 -16.43 -9.69 -24.33
CA GLN A 169 -15.46 -9.63 -25.42
C GLN A 169 -15.60 -8.33 -26.21
N TRP A 170 -14.50 -7.86 -26.78
CA TRP A 170 -14.45 -6.69 -27.65
C TRP A 170 -13.67 -7.02 -28.91
N ARG A 171 -14.26 -6.74 -30.08
CA ARG A 171 -13.64 -6.95 -31.39
C ARG A 171 -13.80 -5.69 -32.22
N VAL A 172 -12.72 -5.26 -32.86
CA VAL A 172 -12.72 -4.09 -33.74
C VAL A 172 -11.75 -4.29 -34.89
N LYS A 173 -12.11 -3.77 -36.07
CA LYS A 173 -11.18 -3.67 -37.20
C LYS A 173 -10.51 -2.31 -37.16
N LEU A 174 -9.19 -2.30 -37.04
CA LEU A 174 -8.38 -1.09 -36.93
C LEU A 174 -7.76 -0.74 -38.30
N PRO A 175 -7.99 0.48 -38.82
CA PRO A 175 -7.21 0.99 -39.95
C PRO A 175 -5.71 1.07 -39.62
N PRO A 176 -4.83 1.17 -40.64
CA PRO A 176 -3.39 1.33 -40.44
C PRO A 176 -3.07 2.48 -39.50
N ARG A 177 -2.19 2.25 -38.52
CA ARG A 177 -1.73 3.26 -37.55
C ARG A 177 -2.83 3.91 -36.70
N LYS A 178 -4.05 3.36 -36.68
CA LYS A 178 -5.16 3.87 -35.86
C LYS A 178 -5.35 3.03 -34.60
N SER A 179 -5.95 3.65 -33.60
CA SER A 179 -6.29 3.03 -32.33
C SER A 179 -7.79 3.05 -32.06
N ALA A 180 -8.27 2.11 -31.25
CA ALA A 180 -9.58 2.14 -30.65
C ALA A 180 -9.49 1.73 -29.18
N GLU A 181 -10.49 2.11 -28.39
CA GLU A 181 -10.52 1.86 -26.96
C GLU A 181 -11.83 1.17 -26.55
N THR A 182 -11.75 0.40 -25.46
CA THR A 182 -12.90 -0.15 -24.75
C THR A 182 -12.62 -0.13 -23.24
N ALA A 183 -13.65 -0.33 -22.44
CA ALA A 183 -13.50 -0.56 -21.00
C ALA A 183 -14.45 -1.66 -20.54
N PHE A 184 -13.95 -2.56 -19.69
CA PHE A 184 -14.76 -3.51 -18.93
C PHE A 184 -14.95 -2.98 -17.51
N ARG A 185 -16.15 -3.20 -16.96
CA ARG A 185 -16.59 -2.71 -15.65
C ARG A 185 -17.09 -3.90 -14.86
N VAL A 186 -16.36 -4.29 -13.82
CA VAL A 186 -16.65 -5.52 -13.08
C VAL A 186 -16.74 -5.21 -11.60
N PRO A 187 -17.94 -5.28 -11.00
CA PRO A 187 -18.09 -5.14 -9.56
C PRO A 187 -17.25 -6.18 -8.82
N PHE A 188 -16.63 -5.80 -7.70
CA PHE A 188 -15.87 -6.74 -6.87
C PHE A 188 -16.76 -7.87 -6.34
N VAL A 189 -17.93 -7.50 -5.82
CA VAL A 189 -19.05 -8.40 -5.52
C VAL A 189 -20.15 -8.20 -6.56
N ALA A 190 -20.74 -9.30 -7.05
CA ALA A 190 -21.79 -9.26 -8.06
C ALA A 190 -22.98 -8.39 -7.62
N VAL A 191 -23.48 -7.56 -8.54
CA VAL A 191 -24.70 -6.75 -8.34
C VAL A 191 -25.91 -7.45 -8.96
N SER A 192 -27.12 -7.10 -8.49
CA SER A 192 -28.37 -7.76 -8.89
C SER A 192 -28.69 -7.66 -10.39
N ARG A 193 -28.29 -6.56 -11.04
CA ARG A 193 -28.54 -6.31 -12.47
C ARG A 193 -27.24 -6.23 -13.26
N ALA A 194 -27.04 -7.16 -14.18
CA ALA A 194 -25.95 -7.08 -15.15
C ALA A 194 -26.04 -5.80 -15.99
N GLY A 195 -24.89 -5.22 -16.33
CA GLY A 195 -24.81 -4.00 -17.14
C GLY A 195 -25.21 -2.70 -16.42
N THR A 196 -25.40 -2.73 -15.09
CA THR A 196 -25.77 -1.55 -14.28
C THR A 196 -24.85 -0.35 -14.55
N PHE A 197 -23.58 -0.59 -14.85
CA PHE A 197 -22.57 0.45 -15.03
C PHE A 197 -22.14 0.66 -16.48
N ASP A 198 -22.80 0.07 -17.48
CA ASP A 198 -22.32 0.09 -18.88
C ASP A 198 -22.19 1.51 -19.47
N ALA A 199 -23.03 2.43 -19.02
CA ALA A 199 -23.03 3.84 -19.45
C ALA A 199 -21.94 4.70 -18.77
N GLU A 200 -21.28 4.19 -17.72
CA GLU A 200 -20.33 4.96 -16.93
C GLU A 200 -19.03 5.23 -17.70
N ASP A 201 -18.57 6.47 -17.69
CA ASP A 201 -17.39 6.90 -18.44
C ASP A 201 -16.08 6.54 -17.70
N ALA A 202 -15.30 5.65 -18.30
CA ALA A 202 -14.04 5.18 -17.73
C ALA A 202 -12.99 6.30 -17.59
N GLY A 203 -12.97 7.28 -18.50
CA GLY A 203 -12.04 8.40 -18.45
C GLY A 203 -12.34 9.37 -17.31
N VAL A 204 -13.62 9.60 -17.01
CA VAL A 204 -14.06 10.40 -15.85
C VAL A 204 -13.61 9.71 -14.56
N TRP A 205 -13.91 8.42 -14.42
CA TRP A 205 -13.57 7.66 -13.21
C TRP A 205 -12.07 7.48 -13.01
N LEU A 206 -11.30 7.28 -14.09
CA LEU A 206 -9.83 7.26 -14.02
C LEU A 206 -9.25 8.59 -13.52
N LYS A 207 -9.76 9.73 -14.03
CA LYS A 207 -9.34 11.06 -13.57
C LYS A 207 -9.71 11.31 -12.10
N ARG A 208 -10.88 10.84 -11.66
CA ARG A 208 -11.32 10.92 -10.26
C ARG A 208 -10.40 10.13 -9.34
N THR A 209 -10.08 8.88 -9.67
CA THR A 209 -9.14 8.04 -8.91
C THR A 209 -7.77 8.71 -8.81
N ALA A 210 -7.19 9.11 -9.95
CA ALA A 210 -5.86 9.72 -9.95
C ALA A 210 -5.83 11.07 -9.20
N ARG A 211 -6.94 11.81 -9.19
CA ARG A 211 -7.06 13.03 -8.39
C ARG A 211 -7.15 12.73 -6.90
N PHE A 212 -8.02 11.80 -6.49
CA PHE A 212 -8.19 11.43 -5.08
C PHE A 212 -6.86 11.03 -4.44
N TRP A 213 -6.11 10.12 -5.05
CA TRP A 213 -4.85 9.63 -4.48
C TRP A 213 -3.75 10.69 -4.45
N ARG A 214 -3.72 11.61 -5.43
CA ARG A 214 -2.81 12.77 -5.40
C ARG A 214 -3.19 13.74 -4.29
N ASP A 215 -4.44 14.15 -4.25
CA ASP A 215 -4.97 15.05 -3.22
C ASP A 215 -4.78 14.46 -1.80
N LEU A 216 -4.83 13.12 -1.64
CA LEU A 216 -4.55 12.44 -0.39
C LEU A 216 -3.07 12.56 0.02
N LEU A 217 -2.14 12.18 -0.87
CA LEU A 217 -0.71 12.24 -0.54
C LEU A 217 -0.19 13.69 -0.45
N ASP A 218 -0.81 14.64 -1.15
CA ASP A 218 -0.47 16.06 -1.09
C ASP A 218 -0.76 16.70 0.29
N GLN A 219 -1.44 15.98 1.20
CA GLN A 219 -1.65 16.40 2.58
C GLN A 219 -0.46 16.10 3.50
N GLY A 220 0.43 15.19 3.08
CA GLY A 220 1.56 14.70 3.88
C GLY A 220 2.90 15.35 3.54
N ALA A 221 3.97 14.77 4.08
CA ALA A 221 5.34 15.16 3.81
C ALA A 221 5.78 14.75 2.40
N HIS A 222 6.47 15.64 1.70
CA HIS A 222 6.99 15.39 0.36
C HIS A 222 8.50 15.16 0.40
N ILE A 223 8.91 13.90 0.25
CA ILE A 223 10.31 13.51 0.18
C ILE A 223 10.66 13.16 -1.26
N ALA A 224 11.66 13.85 -1.81
CA ALA A 224 12.18 13.57 -3.14
C ALA A 224 13.70 13.43 -3.09
N VAL A 225 14.21 12.38 -3.71
CA VAL A 225 15.64 12.14 -3.90
C VAL A 225 15.96 12.00 -5.39
N PRO A 226 17.22 12.23 -5.84
CA PRO A 226 17.56 12.13 -7.26
C PRO A 226 17.23 10.79 -7.92
N CYS A 227 17.18 9.70 -7.14
CA CYS A 227 16.68 8.41 -7.61
C CYS A 227 15.15 8.41 -7.61
N GLU A 228 14.54 8.67 -8.77
CA GLU A 228 13.09 8.74 -8.94
C GLU A 228 12.37 7.48 -8.43
N LYS A 229 12.95 6.29 -8.68
CA LYS A 229 12.38 5.01 -8.22
C LYS A 229 12.21 4.93 -6.71
N VAL A 230 13.14 5.50 -5.93
CA VAL A 230 13.04 5.51 -4.46
C VAL A 230 11.88 6.40 -4.01
N THR A 231 11.75 7.57 -4.63
CA THR A 231 10.64 8.49 -4.36
C THR A 231 9.29 7.87 -4.72
N GLN A 232 9.19 7.20 -5.87
CA GLN A 232 8.00 6.49 -6.29
C GLN A 232 7.67 5.30 -5.37
N ALA A 233 8.68 4.52 -4.96
CA ALA A 233 8.48 3.40 -4.04
C ALA A 233 7.92 3.83 -2.68
N LEU A 234 8.41 4.94 -2.13
CA LEU A 234 7.85 5.51 -0.89
C LEU A 234 6.38 5.91 -1.06
N ARG A 235 6.04 6.61 -2.14
CA ARG A 235 4.64 6.99 -2.43
C ARG A 235 3.74 5.77 -2.64
N ALA A 236 4.25 4.73 -3.30
CA ALA A 236 3.52 3.48 -3.49
C ALA A 236 3.31 2.77 -2.15
N ALA A 237 4.28 2.80 -1.24
CA ALA A 237 4.15 2.24 0.10
C ALA A 237 3.03 2.92 0.89
N HIS A 238 2.93 4.26 0.86
CA HIS A 238 1.81 4.98 1.47
C HIS A 238 0.45 4.54 0.91
N VAL A 239 0.35 4.39 -0.42
CA VAL A 239 -0.89 3.90 -1.07
C VAL A 239 -1.23 2.48 -0.63
N CYS A 240 -0.24 1.57 -0.61
CA CYS A 240 -0.44 0.21 -0.14
C CYS A 240 -0.89 0.19 1.33
N GLN A 241 -0.29 1.02 2.17
CA GLN A 241 -0.66 1.17 3.58
C GLN A 241 -2.11 1.60 3.75
N PHE A 242 -2.61 2.51 2.92
CA PHE A 242 -4.01 2.94 2.92
C PHE A 242 -5.00 1.90 2.39
N ILE A 243 -4.57 1.07 1.43
CA ILE A 243 -5.41 -0.01 0.89
C ILE A 243 -5.48 -1.20 1.85
N ALA A 244 -4.40 -1.47 2.60
CA ALA A 244 -4.34 -2.55 3.60
C ALA A 244 -4.86 -2.12 4.99
N ASN A 245 -5.47 -0.95 5.08
CA ASN A 245 -6.09 -0.45 6.30
C ASN A 245 -7.58 -0.77 6.24
N ASP A 246 -8.15 -1.35 7.28
CA ASP A 246 -9.54 -1.79 7.29
C ASP A 246 -10.33 -0.92 8.27
N HIS A 247 -11.11 0.03 7.73
CA HIS A 247 -11.91 0.97 8.54
C HIS A 247 -11.08 1.74 9.59
N GLY A 248 -9.80 1.98 9.31
CA GLY A 248 -8.87 2.62 10.23
C GLY A 248 -8.11 1.66 11.15
N VAL A 249 -8.26 0.35 10.98
CA VAL A 249 -7.48 -0.68 11.66
C VAL A 249 -6.37 -1.18 10.74
N LEU A 250 -5.12 -0.99 11.16
CA LEU A 250 -3.95 -1.36 10.35
C LEU A 250 -3.73 -2.87 10.43
N HIS A 251 -3.75 -3.54 9.28
CA HIS A 251 -3.43 -4.96 9.17
C HIS A 251 -2.02 -5.13 8.61
N GLY A 252 -1.29 -6.14 9.09
CA GLY A 252 0.10 -6.38 8.69
C GLY A 252 0.25 -6.81 7.23
N GLY A 253 -0.84 -7.28 6.62
CA GLY A 253 -0.89 -7.69 5.23
C GLY A 253 -2.12 -8.54 4.94
N GLU A 254 -2.04 -9.41 3.94
CA GLU A 254 -3.14 -10.29 3.56
C GLU A 254 -3.09 -11.68 4.22
N GLY A 255 -4.23 -12.38 4.24
CA GLY A 255 -4.31 -13.78 4.67
C GLY A 255 -4.15 -13.92 6.18
N PHE A 256 -3.09 -14.59 6.64
CA PHE A 256 -2.82 -14.70 8.09
C PHE A 256 -2.47 -13.36 8.75
N TYR A 257 -2.03 -12.38 7.94
CA TYR A 257 -1.69 -11.03 8.38
C TYR A 257 -2.84 -10.03 8.25
N ASP A 258 -4.03 -10.50 7.86
CA ASP A 258 -5.26 -9.69 7.72
C ASP A 258 -5.99 -9.56 9.07
N GLU A 259 -5.21 -9.21 10.10
CA GLU A 259 -5.65 -9.03 11.47
C GLU A 259 -4.83 -7.91 12.11
N PHE A 260 -5.37 -7.29 13.15
CA PHE A 260 -4.63 -6.29 13.90
C PHE A 260 -3.59 -6.92 14.83
N TYR A 261 -2.32 -6.83 14.42
CA TYR A 261 -1.19 -7.16 15.26
C TYR A 261 -0.50 -5.90 15.77
N ILE A 262 -0.43 -5.75 17.09
CA ILE A 262 0.23 -4.60 17.74
C ILE A 262 1.68 -4.43 17.24
N ARG A 263 2.38 -5.54 16.98
CA ARG A 263 3.77 -5.48 16.51
C ARG A 263 3.88 -4.84 15.13
N ASP A 264 3.06 -5.30 14.19
CA ASP A 264 3.05 -4.84 12.80
C ASP A 264 2.49 -3.41 12.72
N GLY A 265 1.35 -3.17 13.35
CA GLY A 265 0.70 -1.87 13.38
C GLY A 265 1.58 -0.76 13.95
N GLY A 266 2.57 -1.08 14.79
CA GLY A 266 3.38 -0.05 15.46
C GLY A 266 4.33 0.63 14.49
N TYR A 267 4.89 -0.13 13.56
CA TYR A 267 5.72 0.40 12.49
C TYR A 267 4.87 1.10 11.42
N GLN A 268 3.67 0.59 11.15
CA GLN A 268 2.73 1.21 10.21
C GLN A 268 2.21 2.57 10.74
N ILE A 269 1.96 2.71 12.04
CA ILE A 269 1.62 4.02 12.64
C ILE A 269 2.79 4.99 12.54
N LEU A 270 4.01 4.55 12.87
CA LEU A 270 5.20 5.38 12.73
C LEU A 270 5.34 5.93 11.30
N GLU A 271 5.11 5.08 10.30
CA GLU A 271 5.14 5.49 8.90
C GLU A 271 4.10 6.58 8.58
N LEU A 272 2.86 6.42 9.05
CA LEU A 272 1.79 7.42 8.85
C LEU A 272 2.11 8.74 9.54
N GLU A 273 2.67 8.68 10.75
CA GLU A 273 3.07 9.84 11.54
C GLU A 273 4.24 10.59 10.91
N GLU A 274 5.31 9.90 10.49
CA GLU A 274 6.47 10.50 9.81
C GLU A 274 6.09 11.09 8.45
N ALA A 275 5.13 10.47 7.75
CA ALA A 275 4.56 10.98 6.52
C ALA A 275 3.58 12.15 6.73
N GLY A 276 3.22 12.51 7.96
CA GLY A 276 2.27 13.57 8.26
C GLY A 276 0.81 13.24 7.87
N LEU A 277 0.47 11.97 7.74
CA LEU A 277 -0.85 11.47 7.34
C LEU A 277 -1.77 11.34 8.57
N TRP A 278 -1.98 12.45 9.25
CA TRP A 278 -2.53 12.51 10.62
C TRP A 278 -3.92 11.92 10.81
N ASP A 279 -4.83 12.07 9.83
CA ASP A 279 -6.18 11.48 9.93
C ASP A 279 -6.12 9.95 10.09
N ALA A 280 -5.25 9.30 9.32
CA ALA A 280 -5.09 7.85 9.38
C ALA A 280 -4.35 7.41 10.64
N ALA A 281 -3.28 8.12 11.03
CA ALA A 281 -2.58 7.85 12.28
C ALA A 281 -3.53 7.95 13.48
N ALA A 282 -4.35 9.01 13.57
CA ALA A 282 -5.29 9.22 14.65
C ALA A 282 -6.35 8.11 14.75
N LYS A 283 -6.86 7.62 13.62
CA LYS A 283 -7.80 6.49 13.57
C LYS A 283 -7.15 5.19 14.04
N ALA A 284 -5.93 4.91 13.58
CA ALA A 284 -5.20 3.70 13.93
C ALA A 284 -4.94 3.56 15.44
N MET A 285 -4.80 4.67 16.16
CA MET A 285 -4.63 4.67 17.62
C MET A 285 -5.80 4.03 18.38
N ASP A 286 -7.01 4.05 17.82
CA ASP A 286 -8.19 3.50 18.47
C ASP A 286 -8.12 1.97 18.61
N ALA A 287 -7.54 1.28 17.61
CA ALA A 287 -7.31 -0.16 17.67
C ALA A 287 -6.37 -0.55 18.83
N TYR A 288 -5.33 0.25 19.07
CA TYR A 288 -4.41 0.07 20.20
C TYR A 288 -5.11 0.23 21.54
N LEU A 289 -5.87 1.31 21.70
CA LEU A 289 -6.57 1.59 22.96
C LEU A 289 -7.59 0.51 23.30
N ARG A 290 -8.19 -0.15 22.30
CA ARG A 290 -9.11 -1.28 22.49
C ARG A 290 -8.42 -2.62 22.78
N ALA A 291 -7.14 -2.77 22.43
CA ALA A 291 -6.41 -4.02 22.58
C ALA A 291 -5.88 -4.27 24.01
N GLN A 292 -6.26 -3.44 24.99
CA GLN A 292 -5.89 -3.69 26.39
C GLN A 292 -6.79 -4.74 27.04
N ARG A 293 -6.16 -5.75 27.62
CA ARG A 293 -6.82 -6.83 28.36
C ARG A 293 -7.23 -6.41 29.77
N PRO A 294 -8.16 -7.15 30.41
CA PRO A 294 -8.58 -6.88 31.78
C PRO A 294 -7.46 -6.91 32.83
N ASP A 295 -6.40 -7.70 32.62
CA ASP A 295 -5.23 -7.78 33.49
C ASP A 295 -4.21 -6.64 33.25
N GLY A 296 -4.50 -5.75 32.31
CA GLY A 296 -3.74 -4.54 32.02
C GLY A 296 -2.76 -4.65 30.86
N ARG A 297 -2.45 -5.85 30.35
CA ARG A 297 -1.53 -5.97 29.22
C ARG A 297 -2.20 -5.59 27.90
N PHE A 298 -1.49 -4.93 27.00
CA PHE A 298 -1.90 -4.85 25.60
C PHE A 298 -1.47 -6.13 24.88
N GLU A 299 -2.40 -6.78 24.18
CA GLU A 299 -2.15 -8.06 23.54
C GLU A 299 -3.18 -8.34 22.46
N THR A 300 -2.72 -8.63 21.23
CA THR A 300 -3.56 -9.17 20.14
C THR A 300 -3.15 -10.56 19.70
N GLN A 301 -1.97 -11.04 20.13
CA GLN A 301 -1.53 -12.42 19.96
C GLN A 301 -1.24 -13.02 21.33
N LYS A 302 -1.86 -14.16 21.61
CA LYS A 302 -1.81 -14.78 22.93
C LYS A 302 -0.37 -15.05 23.36
N ASP A 303 -0.02 -14.53 24.53
CA ASP A 303 1.25 -14.73 25.22
C ASP A 303 2.49 -14.22 24.47
N GLN A 304 2.32 -13.36 23.45
CA GLN A 304 3.43 -12.61 22.85
C GLN A 304 3.60 -11.28 23.61
N PHE A 305 4.46 -11.30 24.63
CA PHE A 305 4.53 -10.23 25.63
C PHE A 305 5.25 -8.96 25.17
N ASP A 306 6.00 -8.99 24.06
CA ASP A 306 6.55 -7.79 23.40
C ASP A 306 5.47 -6.76 23.04
N ALA A 307 4.30 -7.23 22.60
CA ALA A 307 3.16 -6.39 22.23
C ALA A 307 2.82 -5.38 23.33
N ASN A 308 2.90 -5.77 24.60
CA ASN A 308 2.59 -4.88 25.72
C ASN A 308 3.56 -3.68 25.80
N GLY A 309 4.86 -3.94 25.66
CA GLY A 309 5.88 -2.91 25.66
C GLY A 309 5.83 -2.03 24.41
N GLN A 310 5.55 -2.63 23.26
CA GLN A 310 5.45 -1.92 22.00
C GLN A 310 4.21 -1.01 21.94
N ALA A 311 3.06 -1.45 22.45
CA ALA A 311 1.88 -0.60 22.57
C ALA A 311 2.15 0.66 23.43
N LEU A 312 2.87 0.51 24.55
CA LEU A 312 3.30 1.65 25.37
C LEU A 312 4.18 2.63 24.59
N TRP A 313 5.08 2.12 23.76
CA TRP A 313 5.91 2.95 22.88
C TRP A 313 5.08 3.67 21.82
N VAL A 314 4.15 2.98 21.15
CA VAL A 314 3.25 3.58 20.14
C VAL A 314 2.41 4.71 20.76
N LEU A 315 1.79 4.47 21.93
CA LEU A 315 1.00 5.49 22.62
C LEU A 315 1.86 6.71 23.02
N TRP A 316 3.07 6.48 23.52
CA TRP A 316 4.00 7.55 23.87
C TRP A 316 4.47 8.32 22.63
N GLN A 317 4.79 7.62 21.54
CA GLN A 317 5.26 8.20 20.30
C GLN A 317 4.21 9.10 19.66
N TYR A 318 2.96 8.64 19.59
CA TYR A 318 1.85 9.43 19.06
C TYR A 318 1.75 10.77 19.78
N TRP A 319 1.85 10.77 21.11
CA TRP A 319 1.89 12.00 21.89
C TRP A 319 3.17 12.82 21.62
N GLN A 320 4.35 12.21 21.60
CA GLN A 320 5.61 12.93 21.35
C GLN A 320 5.60 13.69 20.02
N ILE A 321 5.04 13.06 18.99
CA ILE A 321 4.98 13.63 17.64
C ILE A 321 3.88 14.70 17.54
N THR A 322 2.69 14.43 18.07
CA THR A 322 1.54 15.36 17.96
C THR A 322 1.56 16.50 18.97
N GLY A 323 2.24 16.31 20.10
CA GLY A 323 2.17 17.20 21.25
C GLY A 323 0.83 17.21 21.99
N ASP A 324 -0.13 16.34 21.66
CA ASP A 324 -1.48 16.34 22.22
C ASP A 324 -1.51 15.81 23.66
N ARG A 325 -1.28 16.72 24.62
CA ARG A 325 -1.30 16.43 26.06
C ARG A 325 -2.68 15.98 26.56
N ASP A 326 -3.76 16.43 25.91
CA ASP A 326 -5.11 16.07 26.32
C ASP A 326 -5.43 14.63 25.92
N TRP A 327 -5.00 14.23 24.73
CA TRP A 327 -5.03 12.83 24.30
C TRP A 327 -4.16 11.97 25.21
N LEU A 328 -2.93 12.40 25.53
CA LEU A 328 -2.07 11.64 26.44
C LEU A 328 -2.73 11.45 27.81
N ARG A 329 -3.38 12.48 28.36
CA ARG A 329 -4.09 12.38 29.64
C ARG A 329 -5.19 11.31 29.62
N ARG A 330 -5.85 11.10 28.48
CA ARG A 330 -6.86 10.05 28.30
C ARG A 330 -6.24 8.66 28.13
N ALA A 331 -5.11 8.55 27.43
CA ALA A 331 -4.42 7.28 27.18
C ALA A 331 -3.61 6.77 28.40
N TYR A 332 -3.05 7.69 29.19
CA TYR A 332 -2.11 7.39 30.27
C TYR A 332 -2.62 6.41 31.36
N PRO A 333 -3.90 6.43 31.78
CA PRO A 333 -4.42 5.41 32.69
C PRO A 333 -4.25 3.98 32.16
N GLN A 334 -4.41 3.77 30.85
CA GLN A 334 -4.17 2.47 30.23
C GLN A 334 -2.67 2.13 30.25
N MET A 335 -1.80 3.09 29.93
CA MET A 335 -0.35 2.89 30.00
C MET A 335 0.09 2.42 31.40
N ARG A 336 -0.45 3.04 32.45
CA ARG A 336 -0.16 2.65 33.84
C ARG A 336 -0.57 1.22 34.17
N ARG A 337 -1.74 0.75 33.68
CA ARG A 337 -2.18 -0.64 33.90
C ARG A 337 -1.22 -1.64 33.27
N ALA A 338 -0.74 -1.35 32.06
CA ALA A 338 0.26 -2.17 31.38
C ALA A 338 1.58 -2.21 32.16
N VAL A 339 2.02 -1.08 32.75
CA VAL A 339 3.19 -1.04 33.63
C VAL A 339 3.01 -1.86 34.91
N GLU A 340 1.83 -1.82 35.54
CA GLU A 340 1.55 -2.65 36.72
C GLU A 340 1.56 -4.14 36.39
N TRP A 341 1.08 -4.53 35.20
CA TRP A 341 1.23 -5.89 34.70
C TRP A 341 2.71 -6.27 34.57
N ILE A 342 3.55 -5.44 33.93
CA ILE A 342 5.00 -5.70 33.78
C ILE A 342 5.66 -5.94 35.14
N LYS A 343 5.34 -5.09 36.13
CA LYS A 343 5.90 -5.19 37.49
C LYS A 343 5.53 -6.51 38.17
N LYS A 344 4.33 -7.02 37.92
CA LYS A 344 3.86 -8.30 38.45
C LYS A 344 4.52 -9.47 37.71
N ALA A 345 4.48 -9.48 36.38
CA ALA A 345 4.98 -10.57 35.55
C ALA A 345 6.47 -10.85 35.78
N ARG A 346 7.28 -9.79 35.91
CA ARG A 346 8.73 -9.92 36.19
C ARG A 346 9.08 -10.52 37.55
N ARG A 347 8.09 -10.76 38.42
CA ARG A 347 8.26 -11.32 39.77
C ARG A 347 7.65 -12.72 39.91
N GLU A 348 7.24 -13.35 38.81
CA GLU A 348 6.71 -14.71 38.84
C GLU A 348 7.79 -15.74 39.17
N ALA A 349 9.00 -15.55 38.66
CA ALA A 349 10.16 -16.34 39.08
C ALA A 349 10.58 -15.99 40.51
N SER A 350 10.96 -17.01 41.28
CA SER A 350 11.50 -16.83 42.63
C SER A 350 12.78 -16.00 42.61
N SER A 351 13.07 -15.28 43.70
CA SER A 351 14.22 -14.36 43.78
C SER A 351 15.59 -15.05 43.69
N ASP A 352 15.65 -16.36 43.91
CA ASP A 352 16.82 -17.21 43.76
C ASP A 352 16.96 -17.84 42.36
N SER A 353 15.96 -17.66 41.49
CA SER A 353 16.01 -18.08 40.09
C SER A 353 17.00 -17.22 39.29
N PRO A 354 17.76 -17.79 38.34
CA PRO A 354 18.53 -16.99 37.37
C PRO A 354 17.65 -16.10 36.48
N PHE A 355 16.33 -16.37 36.44
CA PHE A 355 15.34 -15.59 35.70
C PHE A 355 14.53 -14.62 36.58
N ALA A 356 14.97 -14.38 37.82
CA ALA A 356 14.37 -13.37 38.67
C ALA A 356 14.45 -11.98 38.00
N GLY A 357 13.31 -11.31 37.83
CA GLY A 357 13.28 -9.96 37.26
C GLY A 357 13.17 -9.89 35.73
N VAL A 358 13.03 -11.01 35.02
CA VAL A 358 12.64 -11.05 33.60
C VAL A 358 11.22 -11.58 33.44
N LEU A 359 10.63 -11.39 32.26
CA LEU A 359 9.30 -11.87 31.94
C LEU A 359 9.23 -13.42 31.92
N PRO A 360 8.05 -14.01 32.15
CA PRO A 360 7.85 -15.46 32.08
C PRO A 360 8.17 -16.04 30.70
N THR A 361 8.33 -17.36 30.64
CA THR A 361 8.48 -18.06 29.37
C THR A 361 7.24 -17.90 28.50
N ALA A 362 7.46 -17.77 27.19
CA ALA A 362 6.41 -17.43 26.25
C ALA A 362 6.71 -18.02 24.87
N PRO A 363 5.69 -18.24 24.02
CA PRO A 363 5.94 -18.52 22.61
C PRO A 363 6.55 -17.28 21.93
N ALA A 364 7.45 -17.50 20.99
CA ALA A 364 8.03 -16.44 20.16
C ALA A 364 7.97 -16.78 18.68
N ASP A 365 7.29 -15.93 17.92
CA ASP A 365 7.08 -16.10 16.48
C ASP A 365 8.38 -15.81 15.70
N GLY A 366 8.95 -14.62 15.89
CA GLY A 366 10.14 -14.16 15.15
C GLY A 366 11.39 -15.01 15.36
N GLU A 367 11.54 -15.60 16.55
CA GLU A 367 12.64 -16.50 16.90
C GLU A 367 12.33 -17.98 16.64
N PHE A 368 11.12 -18.31 16.16
CA PHE A 368 10.64 -19.68 15.94
C PHE A 368 10.66 -20.56 17.21
N LEU A 369 10.35 -19.97 18.37
CA LEU A 369 10.32 -20.63 19.68
C LEU A 369 8.87 -20.84 20.15
N TRP A 370 8.14 -21.69 19.42
CA TRP A 370 6.71 -21.91 19.64
C TRP A 370 6.36 -22.83 20.82
N ASP A 371 7.34 -23.47 21.46
CA ASP A 371 7.12 -24.43 22.54
C ASP A 371 6.76 -23.79 23.89
N ALA A 372 6.84 -22.45 23.98
CA ALA A 372 6.60 -21.64 25.16
C ALA A 372 7.47 -22.01 26.39
N LYS A 373 8.68 -22.52 26.17
CA LYS A 373 9.61 -22.96 27.23
C LYS A 373 10.78 -22.02 27.47
N HIS A 374 10.89 -20.96 26.69
CA HIS A 374 12.07 -20.08 26.69
C HIS A 374 11.71 -18.69 27.19
N HIS A 375 12.65 -18.07 27.91
CA HIS A 375 12.60 -16.65 28.21
C HIS A 375 13.08 -15.88 26.97
N ILE A 376 12.34 -14.85 26.56
CA ILE A 376 12.58 -14.13 25.31
C ILE A 376 13.10 -12.73 25.62
N VAL A 377 14.41 -12.52 25.43
CA VAL A 377 15.08 -11.25 25.76
C VAL A 377 14.46 -10.06 25.00
N GLY A 378 13.99 -10.27 23.77
CA GLY A 378 13.28 -9.24 23.01
C GLY A 378 12.02 -8.73 23.72
N TYR A 379 11.31 -9.60 24.43
CA TYR A 379 10.10 -9.23 25.17
C TYR A 379 10.45 -8.38 26.39
N ASP A 380 11.52 -8.72 27.10
CA ASP A 380 12.04 -7.91 28.21
C ASP A 380 12.45 -6.52 27.75
N LEU A 381 13.16 -6.41 26.62
CA LEU A 381 13.62 -5.14 26.07
C LEU A 381 12.45 -4.24 25.63
N TRP A 382 11.44 -4.81 24.97
CA TRP A 382 10.23 -4.05 24.61
C TRP A 382 9.48 -3.54 25.84
N ASN A 383 9.32 -4.37 26.88
CA ASN A 383 8.64 -3.95 28.11
C ASN A 383 9.47 -2.95 28.92
N LEU A 384 10.81 -3.05 28.91
CA LEU A 384 11.69 -2.01 29.44
C LEU A 384 11.50 -0.69 28.70
N ARG A 385 11.45 -0.72 27.35
CA ARG A 385 11.16 0.48 26.54
C ARG A 385 9.81 1.08 26.92
N GLY A 386 8.78 0.25 27.05
CA GLY A 386 7.44 0.67 27.48
C GLY A 386 7.41 1.33 28.87
N LEU A 387 8.15 0.79 29.84
CA LEU A 387 8.31 1.40 31.17
C LEU A 387 8.93 2.81 31.08
N LEU A 388 9.99 2.96 30.29
CA LEU A 388 10.68 4.24 30.10
C LEU A 388 9.77 5.26 29.40
N CYS A 389 9.05 4.84 28.36
CA CYS A 389 8.07 5.67 27.65
C CYS A 389 6.94 6.13 28.58
N THR A 390 6.43 5.23 29.42
CA THR A 390 5.36 5.57 30.37
C THR A 390 5.86 6.51 31.49
N ALA A 391 7.10 6.34 31.94
CA ALA A 391 7.71 7.25 32.90
C ALA A 391 7.90 8.65 32.32
N ASP A 392 8.27 8.75 31.05
CA ASP A 392 8.38 10.04 30.35
C ASP A 392 7.01 10.70 30.15
N ALA A 393 6.01 9.94 29.72
CA ALA A 393 4.61 10.40 29.65
C ALA A 393 4.09 10.91 31.00
N ALA A 394 4.49 10.29 32.12
CA ALA A 394 4.12 10.75 33.46
C ALA A 394 4.68 12.16 33.74
N ARG A 395 5.99 12.36 33.53
CA ARG A 395 6.64 13.65 33.71
C ARG A 395 6.06 14.74 32.83
N ALA A 396 5.56 14.35 31.65
CA ALA A 396 4.91 15.27 30.73
C ALA A 396 3.46 15.59 31.11
N LEU A 397 2.83 14.87 32.04
CA LEU A 397 1.48 15.17 32.53
C LEU A 397 1.47 15.87 33.89
N ASP A 398 2.54 15.71 34.66
CA ASP A 398 2.89 16.59 35.78
C ASP A 398 3.08 18.05 35.30
#